data_AF-A0A945BE59-F1
#
_entry.id   AF-A0A945BE59-F1
#
_cell.length_a   1.000
_cell.length_b   1.000
_cell.length_c   1.000
_cell.angle_alpha   90.00
_cell.angle_beta   90.00
_cell.angle_gamma   90.00
#
_symmetry.space_group_name_H-M   'P 1'
#
loop_
_entity.id
_entity.type
_entity.pdbx_description
1 polymer ?
#
loop_
_entity_poly.entity_id
_entity_poly.type
_entity_poly.pdbx_seq_one_letter_code
_entity_poly.pdbx_strand_id
1 'polypeptide(L)'
;VSLIERQGFFGQKDTDQLQVNNQLITALEARVSSRPDNVYYWVMLAQSAIADDNLIGASEYFAAALKVNPRDSFLLAQYAETLFLVDDSRFTDRVVSAVDAAFSADQSNHTVLGLKGIEAFVNGDPGLAISYWRRAQGQVEPSSSIYAGLQAGIDRAQELTARIVNGSDDELTIDDSNALQRAIKVEVSLSVEVPFTSDQVVFVAAVRDSGPPMPLAAKKIQAGQLPISIILSDEDAVMPGQELSSAKDIKLVARLSISGSATPQSGDWETTSKTIKLTEETETVSLVIDQKRP
;
A
#
# COMPACT_ATOMS: atom_id res chain seq x y z
N VAL A 1 -0.11 13.06 -17.21
CA VAL A 1 0.15 13.12 -15.76
C VAL A 1 -0.78 12.10 -15.14
N SER A 2 -0.18 11.08 -14.55
CA SER A 2 -0.87 9.93 -14.00
C SER A 2 -1.75 10.34 -12.80
N LEU A 3 -2.74 9.53 -12.45
CA LEU A 3 -3.66 9.75 -11.34
C LEU A 3 -3.03 9.51 -9.98
N ILE A 4 -2.16 8.50 -9.89
CA ILE A 4 -1.33 8.23 -8.72
C ILE A 4 -0.46 9.45 -8.38
N GLU A 5 -0.03 10.21 -9.40
CA GLU A 5 0.78 11.44 -9.25
C GLU A 5 -0.01 12.63 -8.66
N ARG A 6 -1.35 12.66 -8.75
CA ARG A 6 -2.15 13.86 -8.41
C ARG A 6 -2.57 13.98 -6.94
N GLN A 7 -2.41 12.95 -6.11
CA GLN A 7 -2.91 12.95 -4.73
C GLN A 7 -2.16 13.90 -3.76
N GLY A 8 -1.20 14.70 -4.23
CA GLY A 8 -0.39 15.61 -3.40
C GLY A 8 -0.80 17.09 -3.39
N PHE A 9 -1.89 17.51 -4.05
CA PHE A 9 -2.11 18.96 -4.27
C PHE A 9 -3.59 19.37 -4.39
N PHE A 10 -4.27 19.69 -3.28
CA PHE A 10 -5.48 20.54 -3.34
C PHE A 10 -5.63 21.46 -2.13
N GLY A 11 -5.29 22.74 -2.34
CA GLY A 11 -5.79 23.87 -1.57
C GLY A 11 -6.97 24.52 -2.30
N GLN A 12 -7.98 24.91 -1.50
CA GLN A 12 -9.22 25.66 -1.79
C GLN A 12 -9.47 26.14 -3.24
N LYS A 13 -10.58 25.70 -3.87
CA LYS A 13 -11.11 26.25 -5.13
C LYS A 13 -12.42 27.03 -4.92
N ASP A 14 -12.49 28.17 -5.61
CA ASP A 14 -13.59 29.16 -5.62
C ASP A 14 -14.90 28.63 -6.22
N THR A 15 -16.01 29.01 -5.59
CA THR A 15 -17.38 28.55 -5.86
C THR A 15 -17.90 28.87 -7.27
N ASP A 16 -17.46 29.96 -7.90
CA ASP A 16 -17.87 30.36 -9.26
C ASP A 16 -17.24 29.46 -10.33
N GLN A 17 -16.02 28.96 -10.07
CA GLN A 17 -15.32 28.05 -10.98
C GLN A 17 -15.96 26.66 -10.97
N LEU A 18 -16.53 26.25 -9.83
CA LEU A 18 -17.29 25.01 -9.69
C LEU A 18 -18.61 25.05 -10.50
N GLN A 19 -19.32 26.18 -10.52
CA GLN A 19 -20.57 26.31 -11.29
C GLN A 19 -20.35 26.28 -12.81
N VAL A 20 -19.31 26.96 -13.31
CA VAL A 20 -18.96 26.95 -14.73
C VAL A 20 -18.53 25.55 -15.19
N ASN A 21 -17.82 24.80 -14.34
CA ASN A 21 -17.44 23.42 -14.62
C ASN A 21 -18.67 22.50 -14.74
N ASN A 22 -19.65 22.61 -13.85
CA ASN A 22 -20.84 21.76 -13.89
C ASN A 22 -21.69 21.94 -15.17
N GLN A 23 -21.84 23.18 -15.66
CA GLN A 23 -22.55 23.44 -16.91
C GLN A 23 -21.80 22.86 -18.13
N LEU A 24 -20.47 22.93 -18.13
CA LEU A 24 -19.64 22.36 -19.18
C LEU A 24 -19.73 20.82 -19.22
N ILE A 25 -19.71 20.17 -18.06
CA ILE A 25 -19.86 18.70 -17.94
C ILE A 25 -21.22 18.26 -18.48
N THR A 26 -22.30 18.93 -18.05
CA THR A 26 -23.67 18.62 -18.53
C THR A 26 -23.77 18.75 -20.06
N ALA A 27 -23.15 19.80 -20.63
CA ALA A 27 -23.12 19.98 -22.07
C ALA A 27 -22.29 18.89 -22.78
N LEU A 28 -21.18 18.43 -22.18
CA LEU A 28 -20.38 17.32 -22.69
C LEU A 28 -21.13 15.99 -22.65
N GLU A 29 -21.86 15.68 -21.58
CA GLU A 29 -22.71 14.48 -21.47
C GLU A 29 -23.82 14.44 -22.54
N ALA A 30 -24.48 15.59 -22.77
CA ALA A 30 -25.45 15.70 -23.85
C ALA A 30 -24.79 15.50 -25.22
N ARG A 31 -23.59 16.05 -25.41
CA ARG A 31 -22.89 15.99 -26.70
C ARG A 31 -22.35 14.61 -27.01
N VAL A 32 -21.84 13.90 -26.01
CA VAL A 32 -21.31 12.55 -26.19
C VAL A 32 -22.42 11.56 -26.55
N SER A 33 -23.64 11.78 -26.04
CA SER A 33 -24.82 11.02 -26.44
C SER A 33 -25.16 11.17 -27.93
N SER A 34 -24.91 12.36 -28.49
CA SER A 34 -25.15 12.66 -29.92
C SER A 34 -23.99 12.30 -30.85
N ARG A 35 -22.77 12.17 -30.31
CA ARG A 35 -21.53 11.92 -31.04
C ARG A 35 -20.62 10.96 -30.25
N PRO A 36 -21.05 9.68 -30.10
CA PRO A 36 -20.35 8.71 -29.26
C PRO A 36 -19.01 8.26 -29.85
N ASP A 37 -18.75 8.53 -31.13
CA ASP A 37 -17.52 8.28 -31.86
C ASP A 37 -16.44 9.34 -31.64
N ASN A 38 -16.74 10.42 -30.91
CA ASN A 38 -15.76 11.43 -30.59
C ASN A 38 -15.03 11.09 -29.28
N VAL A 39 -13.83 10.52 -29.41
CA VAL A 39 -12.97 10.12 -28.28
C VAL A 39 -12.68 11.26 -27.30
N TYR A 40 -12.56 12.50 -27.78
CA TYR A 40 -12.18 13.65 -26.94
C TYR A 40 -13.26 13.98 -25.90
N TYR A 41 -14.55 13.80 -26.23
CA TYR A 41 -15.62 14.04 -25.27
C TYR A 41 -15.57 13.07 -24.10
N TRP A 42 -15.32 11.78 -24.37
CA TRP A 42 -15.13 10.77 -23.34
C TRP A 42 -13.91 11.06 -22.46
N VAL A 43 -12.80 11.49 -23.05
CA VAL A 43 -11.59 11.84 -22.28
C VAL A 43 -11.83 13.06 -21.38
N MET A 44 -12.51 14.10 -21.87
CA MET A 44 -12.83 15.27 -21.05
C MET A 44 -13.77 14.92 -19.89
N LEU A 45 -14.76 14.06 -20.12
CA LEU A 45 -15.64 13.55 -19.07
C LEU A 45 -14.85 12.73 -18.04
N ALA A 46 -13.94 11.85 -18.48
CA ALA A 46 -13.07 11.09 -17.58
C ALA A 46 -12.19 12.02 -16.71
N GLN A 47 -11.56 13.02 -17.33
CA GLN A 47 -10.72 13.99 -16.62
C GLN A 47 -11.52 14.84 -15.63
N SER A 48 -12.76 15.18 -15.95
CA SER A 48 -13.66 15.86 -15.02
C SER A 48 -14.03 14.96 -13.85
N ALA A 49 -14.42 13.71 -14.12
CA ALA A 49 -14.75 12.75 -13.08
C ALA A 49 -13.58 12.50 -12.12
N ILE A 50 -12.34 12.44 -12.64
CA ILE A 50 -11.11 12.44 -11.82
C ILE A 50 -11.00 13.67 -10.93
N ALA A 51 -11.27 14.87 -11.47
CA ALA A 51 -11.17 16.11 -10.72
C ALA A 51 -12.21 16.21 -9.59
N ASP A 52 -13.31 15.48 -9.72
CA ASP A 52 -14.39 15.35 -8.74
C ASP A 52 -14.24 14.10 -7.85
N ASP A 53 -13.06 13.44 -7.85
CA ASP A 53 -12.76 12.17 -7.15
C ASP A 53 -13.71 10.99 -7.49
N ASN A 54 -14.49 11.11 -8.57
CA ASN A 54 -15.34 10.06 -9.09
C ASN A 54 -14.55 9.11 -10.02
N LEU A 55 -13.68 8.30 -9.41
CA LEU A 55 -12.84 7.35 -10.13
C LEU A 55 -13.65 6.26 -10.85
N ILE A 56 -14.82 5.87 -10.30
CA ILE A 56 -15.72 4.91 -10.94
C ILE A 56 -16.21 5.49 -12.28
N GLY A 57 -16.77 6.69 -12.27
CA GLY A 57 -17.22 7.37 -13.50
C GLY A 57 -16.08 7.60 -14.48
N ALA A 58 -14.89 7.98 -14.00
CA ALA A 58 -13.71 8.11 -14.84
C ALA A 58 -13.35 6.79 -15.56
N SER A 59 -13.41 5.66 -14.84
CA SER A 59 -13.14 4.34 -15.43
C SER A 59 -14.15 3.99 -16.53
N GLU A 60 -15.42 4.33 -16.34
CA GLU A 60 -16.48 4.11 -17.34
C GLU A 60 -16.27 4.97 -18.58
N TYR A 61 -15.90 6.24 -18.40
CA TYR A 61 -15.61 7.15 -19.50
C TYR A 61 -14.35 6.75 -20.28
N PHE A 62 -13.29 6.31 -19.63
CA PHE A 62 -12.13 5.74 -20.32
C PHE A 62 -12.48 4.44 -21.06
N ALA A 63 -13.31 3.57 -20.47
CA ALA A 63 -13.79 2.37 -21.16
C ALA A 63 -14.62 2.74 -22.41
N ALA A 64 -15.44 3.79 -22.35
CA ALA A 64 -16.17 4.30 -23.52
C ALA A 64 -15.22 4.88 -24.58
N ALA A 65 -14.20 5.64 -24.19
CA ALA A 65 -13.17 6.14 -25.09
C ALA A 65 -12.43 4.99 -25.81
N LEU A 66 -12.12 3.91 -25.10
CA LEU A 66 -11.48 2.71 -25.65
C LEU A 66 -12.38 1.92 -26.61
N LYS A 67 -13.72 2.03 -26.52
CA LYS A 67 -14.61 1.48 -27.57
C LYS A 67 -14.44 2.20 -28.90
N VAL A 68 -14.11 3.50 -28.86
CA VAL A 68 -13.88 4.33 -30.05
C VAL A 68 -12.47 4.11 -30.59
N ASN A 69 -11.46 4.10 -29.72
CA ASN A 69 -10.07 3.88 -30.10
C ASN A 69 -9.40 2.80 -29.22
N PRO A 70 -9.55 1.50 -29.56
CA PRO A 70 -9.17 0.40 -28.67
C PRO A 70 -7.67 0.18 -28.48
N ARG A 71 -6.84 0.77 -29.33
CA ARG A 71 -5.37 0.57 -29.33
C ARG A 71 -4.60 1.82 -28.92
N ASP A 72 -5.30 2.85 -28.46
CA ASP A 72 -4.66 4.06 -27.99
C ASP A 72 -3.91 3.77 -26.68
N SER A 73 -2.57 3.82 -26.74
CA SER A 73 -1.72 3.48 -25.60
C SER A 73 -1.95 4.41 -24.40
N PHE A 74 -2.23 5.69 -24.65
CA PHE A 74 -2.51 6.64 -23.60
C PHE A 74 -3.83 6.30 -22.90
N LEU A 75 -4.91 6.03 -23.64
CA LEU A 75 -6.19 5.64 -23.03
C LEU A 75 -6.10 4.32 -22.27
N LEU A 76 -5.36 3.34 -22.80
CA LEU A 76 -5.15 2.07 -22.12
C LEU A 76 -4.40 2.27 -20.79
N ALA A 77 -3.35 3.09 -20.77
CA ALA A 77 -2.61 3.42 -19.55
C ALA A 77 -3.51 4.12 -18.51
N GLN A 78 -4.26 5.15 -18.93
CA GLN A 78 -5.19 5.86 -18.03
C GLN A 78 -6.29 4.95 -17.49
N TYR A 79 -6.84 4.07 -18.33
CA TYR A 79 -7.87 3.11 -17.91
C TYR A 79 -7.33 2.12 -16.89
N ALA A 80 -6.14 1.54 -17.15
CA ALA A 80 -5.49 0.60 -16.24
C ALA A 80 -5.20 1.21 -14.87
N GLU A 81 -4.64 2.43 -14.85
CA GLU A 81 -4.38 3.17 -13.63
C GLU A 81 -5.67 3.51 -12.87
N THR A 82 -6.70 3.97 -13.58
CA THR A 82 -7.99 4.32 -12.95
C THR A 82 -8.63 3.08 -12.32
N LEU A 83 -8.63 1.94 -13.03
CA LEU A 83 -9.15 0.69 -12.49
C LEU A 83 -8.37 0.21 -11.27
N PHE A 84 -7.04 0.32 -11.28
CA PHE A 84 -6.22 -0.04 -10.13
C PHE A 84 -6.62 0.77 -8.89
N LEU A 85 -6.85 2.07 -9.03
CA LEU A 85 -7.31 2.92 -7.93
C LEU A 85 -8.75 2.61 -7.50
N VAL A 86 -9.65 2.35 -8.44
CA VAL A 86 -11.04 1.94 -8.14
C VAL A 86 -11.09 0.62 -7.35
N ASP A 87 -10.14 -0.28 -7.58
CA ASP A 87 -10.06 -1.58 -6.90
C ASP A 87 -9.26 -1.57 -5.59
N ASP A 88 -9.11 -0.38 -4.97
CA ASP A 88 -8.35 -0.16 -3.74
C ASP A 88 -6.87 -0.56 -3.88
N SER A 89 -6.27 -0.27 -5.03
CA SER A 89 -4.87 -0.63 -5.35
C SER A 89 -4.60 -2.13 -5.35
N ARG A 90 -5.60 -2.94 -5.74
CA ARG A 90 -5.47 -4.40 -5.89
C ARG A 90 -5.43 -4.81 -7.36
N PHE A 91 -4.64 -5.82 -7.66
CA PHE A 91 -4.59 -6.47 -8.98
C PHE A 91 -5.68 -7.54 -9.10
N THR A 92 -6.93 -7.10 -9.22
CA THR A 92 -8.05 -7.98 -9.61
C THR A 92 -7.89 -8.41 -11.08
N ASP A 93 -8.62 -9.44 -11.51
CA ASP A 93 -8.57 -9.92 -12.91
C ASP A 93 -8.76 -8.82 -13.95
N ARG A 94 -9.65 -7.84 -13.66
CA ARG A 94 -9.91 -6.71 -14.56
C ARG A 94 -8.75 -5.72 -14.59
N VAL A 95 -8.07 -5.50 -13.47
CA VAL A 95 -6.90 -4.61 -13.38
C VAL A 95 -5.72 -5.26 -14.10
N VAL A 96 -5.44 -6.54 -13.84
CA VAL A 96 -4.39 -7.30 -14.53
C VAL A 96 -4.59 -7.23 -16.04
N SER A 97 -5.79 -7.53 -16.52
CA SER A 97 -6.12 -7.48 -17.96
C SER A 97 -5.90 -6.09 -18.56
N ALA A 98 -6.26 -5.02 -17.84
CA ALA A 98 -6.09 -3.65 -18.32
C ALA A 98 -4.61 -3.23 -18.35
N VAL A 99 -3.84 -3.58 -17.31
CA VAL A 99 -2.40 -3.31 -17.22
C VAL A 99 -1.63 -4.07 -18.30
N ASP A 100 -1.98 -5.33 -18.57
CA ASP A 100 -1.43 -6.13 -19.67
C ASP A 100 -1.69 -5.52 -21.04
N ALA A 101 -2.93 -5.06 -21.28
CA ALA A 101 -3.29 -4.41 -22.53
C ALA A 101 -2.53 -3.10 -22.73
N ALA A 102 -2.42 -2.28 -21.67
CA ALA A 102 -1.64 -1.05 -21.69
C ALA A 102 -0.15 -1.30 -21.95
N PHE A 103 0.43 -2.30 -21.27
CA PHE A 103 1.83 -2.66 -21.44
C PHE A 103 2.12 -3.20 -22.84
N SER A 104 1.19 -3.97 -23.41
CA SER A 104 1.29 -4.47 -24.77
C SER A 104 1.24 -3.35 -25.82
N ALA A 105 0.47 -2.28 -25.55
CA ALA A 105 0.36 -1.14 -26.44
C ALA A 105 1.57 -0.19 -26.37
N ASP A 106 2.11 0.02 -25.17
CA ASP A 106 3.32 0.83 -24.96
C ASP A 106 4.13 0.29 -23.77
N GLN A 107 5.19 -0.45 -24.08
CA GLN A 107 6.08 -1.03 -23.08
C GLN A 107 7.04 -0.01 -22.46
N SER A 108 7.03 1.22 -22.97
CA SER A 108 7.91 2.28 -22.50
C SER A 108 7.20 3.12 -21.43
N ASN A 109 5.88 3.31 -21.51
CA ASN A 109 5.11 4.17 -20.62
C ASN A 109 5.45 3.97 -19.11
N HIS A 110 5.95 5.03 -18.46
CA HIS A 110 6.41 4.99 -17.08
C HIS A 110 5.31 4.63 -16.06
N THR A 111 4.07 5.08 -16.27
CA THR A 111 2.93 4.73 -15.41
C THR A 111 2.63 3.24 -15.49
N VAL A 112 2.59 2.69 -16.70
CA VAL A 112 2.32 1.26 -16.93
C VAL A 112 3.46 0.40 -16.37
N LEU A 113 4.72 0.81 -16.58
CA LEU A 113 5.88 0.17 -15.97
C LEU A 113 5.83 0.24 -14.43
N GLY A 114 5.38 1.36 -13.87
CA GLY A 114 5.12 1.50 -12.43
C GLY A 114 4.15 0.45 -11.91
N LEU A 115 2.99 0.32 -12.55
CA LEU A 115 1.96 -0.68 -12.21
C LEU A 115 2.48 -2.11 -12.39
N LYS A 116 3.20 -2.40 -13.48
CA LYS A 116 3.84 -3.71 -13.71
C LYS A 116 4.85 -4.08 -12.63
N GLY A 117 5.59 -3.11 -12.11
CA GLY A 117 6.48 -3.34 -10.98
C GLY A 117 5.73 -3.66 -9.69
N ILE A 118 4.63 -2.96 -9.40
CA ILE A 118 3.79 -3.25 -8.22
C ILE A 118 3.17 -4.65 -8.35
N GLU A 119 2.64 -5.00 -9.52
CA GLU A 119 2.09 -6.33 -9.81
C GLU A 119 3.12 -7.44 -9.55
N ALA A 120 4.32 -7.31 -10.13
CA ALA A 120 5.40 -8.27 -9.96
C ALA A 120 5.81 -8.41 -8.50
N PHE A 121 5.92 -7.30 -7.78
CA PHE A 121 6.29 -7.29 -6.36
C PHE A 121 5.25 -8.00 -5.50
N VAL A 122 3.97 -7.72 -5.70
CA VAL A 122 2.86 -8.37 -4.97
C VAL A 122 2.78 -9.87 -5.29
N ASN A 123 3.12 -10.27 -6.52
CA ASN A 123 3.19 -11.67 -6.94
C ASN A 123 4.45 -12.41 -6.47
N GLY A 124 5.33 -11.75 -5.69
CA GLY A 124 6.51 -12.37 -5.12
C GLY A 124 7.71 -12.45 -6.07
N ASP A 125 7.73 -11.66 -7.14
CA ASP A 125 8.87 -11.52 -8.05
C ASP A 125 9.52 -10.12 -7.92
N PRO A 126 10.32 -9.89 -6.86
CA PRO A 126 10.98 -8.61 -6.64
C PRO A 126 12.03 -8.30 -7.72
N GLY A 127 12.64 -9.31 -8.33
CA GLY A 127 13.61 -9.12 -9.41
C GLY A 127 12.96 -8.50 -10.65
N LEU A 128 11.81 -9.03 -11.05
CA LEU A 128 11.00 -8.48 -12.13
C LEU A 128 10.47 -7.08 -11.77
N ALA A 129 10.04 -6.86 -10.52
CA ALA A 129 9.60 -5.54 -10.05
C ALA A 129 10.67 -4.46 -10.21
N ILE A 130 11.89 -4.73 -9.74
CA ILE A 130 13.05 -3.83 -9.88
C ILE A 130 13.31 -3.50 -11.35
N SER A 131 13.21 -4.51 -12.23
CA SER A 131 13.46 -4.32 -13.67
C SER A 131 12.48 -3.32 -14.29
N TYR A 132 11.20 -3.39 -13.92
CA TYR A 132 10.17 -2.48 -14.42
C TYR A 132 10.34 -1.07 -13.87
N TRP A 133 10.54 -0.92 -12.56
CA TRP A 133 10.71 0.40 -11.94
C TRP A 133 11.97 1.13 -12.40
N ARG A 134 13.09 0.43 -12.63
CA ARG A 134 14.29 1.04 -13.22
C ARG A 134 14.07 1.56 -14.64
N ARG A 135 13.29 0.82 -15.45
CA ARG A 135 12.89 1.28 -16.78
C ARG A 135 12.00 2.52 -16.69
N ALA A 136 11.06 2.55 -15.74
CA ALA A 136 10.22 3.72 -15.50
C ALA A 136 11.04 4.94 -15.05
N GLN A 137 12.03 4.74 -14.17
CA GLN A 137 12.95 5.80 -13.71
C GLN A 137 13.72 6.44 -14.87
N GLY A 138 14.10 5.67 -15.88
CA GLY A 138 14.77 6.17 -17.08
C GLY A 138 13.94 7.14 -17.93
N GLN A 139 12.65 7.32 -17.62
CA GLN A 139 11.74 8.21 -18.35
C GLN A 139 11.25 9.41 -17.55
N VAL A 140 11.63 9.52 -16.28
CA VAL A 140 11.17 10.58 -15.39
C VAL A 140 12.36 11.38 -14.86
N GLU A 141 12.12 12.65 -14.54
CA GLU A 141 13.17 13.53 -14.03
C GLU A 141 13.69 13.01 -12.67
N PRO A 142 15.01 12.91 -12.47
CA PRO A 142 15.58 12.40 -11.21
C PRO A 142 15.17 13.17 -9.95
N SER A 143 14.83 14.46 -10.10
CA SER A 143 14.37 15.32 -9.00
C SER A 143 12.85 15.26 -8.76
N SER A 144 12.10 14.48 -9.55
CA SER A 144 10.65 14.37 -9.41
C SER A 144 10.24 13.46 -8.25
N SER A 145 9.05 13.71 -7.69
CA SER A 145 8.43 12.82 -6.71
C SER A 145 8.17 11.41 -7.25
N ILE A 146 7.95 11.30 -8.58
CA ILE A 146 7.77 10.02 -9.27
C ILE A 146 9.03 9.18 -9.17
N TYR A 147 10.20 9.78 -9.46
CA TYR A 147 11.47 9.09 -9.34
C TYR A 147 11.71 8.59 -7.91
N ALA A 148 11.40 9.42 -6.91
CA ALA A 148 11.53 9.06 -5.51
C ALA A 148 10.62 7.89 -5.10
N GLY A 149 9.36 7.88 -5.55
CA GLY A 149 8.44 6.76 -5.30
C GLY A 149 8.89 5.45 -5.95
N LEU A 150 9.39 5.52 -7.20
CA LEU A 150 9.97 4.37 -7.89
C LEU A 150 11.24 3.86 -7.18
N GLN A 151 12.09 4.77 -6.69
CA GLN A 151 13.30 4.41 -5.95
C GLN A 151 12.95 3.67 -4.65
N ALA A 152 11.98 4.18 -3.88
CA ALA A 152 11.54 3.53 -2.65
C ALA A 152 11.00 2.10 -2.91
N GLY A 153 10.28 1.89 -4.02
CA GLY A 153 9.87 0.56 -4.46
C GLY A 153 11.06 -0.36 -4.76
N ILE A 154 12.04 0.15 -5.54
CA ILE A 154 13.26 -0.59 -5.89
C ILE A 154 14.03 -1.00 -4.63
N ASP A 155 14.25 -0.08 -3.70
CA ASP A 155 15.00 -0.34 -2.47
C ASP A 155 14.34 -1.48 -1.67
N ARG A 156 13.02 -1.40 -1.48
CA ARG A 156 12.23 -2.45 -0.80
C ARG A 156 12.32 -3.81 -1.49
N ALA A 157 12.29 -3.84 -2.82
CA ALA A 157 12.42 -5.07 -3.59
C ALA A 157 13.84 -5.64 -3.55
N GLN A 158 14.87 -4.79 -3.48
CA GLN A 158 16.25 -5.24 -3.31
C GLN A 158 16.47 -5.88 -1.93
N GLU A 159 15.90 -5.30 -0.87
CA GLU A 159 15.91 -5.88 0.47
C GLU A 159 15.25 -7.25 0.49
N LEU A 160 14.07 -7.40 -0.14
CA LEU A 160 13.39 -8.69 -0.25
C LEU A 160 14.22 -9.72 -1.04
N THR A 161 14.83 -9.29 -2.15
CA THR A 161 15.70 -10.17 -2.96
C THR A 161 16.92 -10.63 -2.15
N ALA A 162 17.56 -9.73 -1.40
CA ALA A 162 18.68 -10.09 -0.54
C ALA A 162 18.27 -11.11 0.53
N ARG A 163 17.08 -10.98 1.12
CA ARG A 163 16.53 -11.97 2.07
C ARG A 163 16.28 -13.33 1.42
N ILE A 164 15.80 -13.36 0.16
CA ILE A 164 15.52 -14.61 -0.59
C ILE A 164 16.81 -15.30 -1.03
N VAL A 165 17.78 -14.55 -1.57
CA VAL A 165 19.07 -15.09 -2.04
C VAL A 165 19.93 -15.62 -0.88
N ASN A 166 19.79 -15.01 0.30
CA ASN A 166 20.45 -15.47 1.52
C ASN A 166 19.63 -16.55 2.26
N GLY A 167 18.61 -17.15 1.64
CA GLY A 167 17.70 -18.09 2.29
C GLY A 167 18.04 -19.57 2.09
N SER A 168 17.97 -20.33 3.19
CA SER A 168 17.78 -21.81 3.29
C SER A 168 18.96 -22.73 3.61
N ASP A 169 19.91 -22.31 4.44
CA ASP A 169 20.60 -23.21 5.38
C ASP A 169 21.20 -22.38 6.53
N ASP A 170 21.05 -22.91 7.74
CA ASP A 170 21.77 -22.59 8.96
C ASP A 170 21.62 -21.24 9.68
N GLU A 171 21.64 -21.41 11.00
CA GLU A 171 22.29 -20.59 12.01
C GLU A 171 22.72 -19.19 11.57
N LEU A 172 22.13 -18.22 12.26
CA LEU A 172 22.47 -16.80 12.28
C LEU A 172 23.99 -16.58 12.47
N THR A 173 24.78 -16.68 11.40
CA THR A 173 26.11 -16.07 11.35
C THR A 173 25.95 -14.62 10.94
N ILE A 174 26.16 -13.79 11.94
CA ILE A 174 26.27 -12.35 11.89
C ILE A 174 27.49 -11.98 11.04
N ASP A 175 27.26 -11.42 9.85
CA ASP A 175 28.16 -10.42 9.27
C ASP A 175 27.46 -9.64 8.15
N ASP A 176 26.66 -8.64 8.51
CA ASP A 176 26.73 -7.36 7.80
C ASP A 176 26.27 -6.23 8.71
N SER A 177 27.27 -5.56 9.26
CA SER A 177 27.16 -4.52 10.27
C SER A 177 26.73 -3.22 9.60
N ASN A 178 25.44 -3.02 9.31
CA ASN A 178 24.83 -1.68 9.18
C ASN A 178 23.29 -1.61 9.07
N ALA A 179 22.56 -2.73 9.05
CA ALA A 179 21.07 -2.72 8.99
C ALA A 179 20.37 -2.96 10.35
N LEU A 180 21.10 -3.04 11.45
CA LEU A 180 20.53 -3.10 12.80
C LEU A 180 20.23 -1.69 13.33
N GLN A 181 19.32 -0.98 12.69
CA GLN A 181 18.64 0.13 13.37
C GLN A 181 17.37 -0.41 14.01
N ARG A 182 17.54 -0.95 15.22
CA ARG A 182 16.52 -1.20 16.25
C ARG A 182 15.31 -2.05 15.79
N ALA A 183 15.53 -3.35 15.67
CA ALA A 183 14.48 -4.36 15.53
C ALA A 183 14.26 -5.11 16.86
N ILE A 184 13.02 -5.53 17.12
CA ILE A 184 12.65 -6.31 18.32
C ILE A 184 12.04 -7.63 17.89
N LYS A 185 12.54 -8.73 18.45
CA LYS A 185 11.97 -10.06 18.23
C LYS A 185 10.85 -10.29 19.26
N VAL A 186 9.66 -10.63 18.77
CA VAL A 186 8.47 -10.85 19.59
C VAL A 186 7.97 -12.27 19.39
N GLU A 187 7.88 -13.03 20.46
CA GLU A 187 7.25 -14.35 20.47
C GLU A 187 5.83 -14.20 20.95
N VAL A 188 4.85 -14.50 20.09
CA VAL A 188 3.43 -14.32 20.38
C VAL A 188 2.76 -15.68 20.51
N SER A 189 1.96 -15.83 21.55
CA SER A 189 1.18 -17.04 21.81
C SER A 189 -0.16 -16.70 22.44
N LEU A 190 -1.09 -17.66 22.42
CA LEU A 190 -2.39 -17.59 23.10
C LEU A 190 -2.35 -18.47 24.34
N SER A 191 -2.92 -18.00 25.44
CA SER A 191 -3.20 -18.87 26.58
C SER A 191 -4.26 -19.91 26.19
N VAL A 192 -4.15 -21.11 26.78
CA VAL A 192 -5.05 -22.25 26.52
C VAL A 192 -6.51 -21.93 26.82
N GLU A 193 -6.75 -20.95 27.70
CA GLU A 193 -8.09 -20.52 28.11
C GLU A 193 -8.75 -19.54 27.14
N VAL A 194 -8.02 -19.01 26.15
CA VAL A 194 -8.54 -18.03 25.19
C VAL A 194 -9.24 -18.73 24.03
N PRO A 195 -10.56 -18.57 23.86
CA PRO A 195 -11.25 -19.11 22.69
C PRO A 195 -10.91 -18.28 21.45
N PHE A 196 -10.57 -18.96 20.35
CA PHE A 196 -10.26 -18.31 19.07
C PHE A 196 -10.68 -19.17 17.87
N THR A 197 -10.83 -18.53 16.71
CA THR A 197 -10.91 -19.22 15.41
C THR A 197 -9.62 -19.00 14.63
N SER A 198 -9.21 -19.94 13.79
CA SER A 198 -7.91 -19.87 13.10
C SER A 198 -7.76 -18.66 12.17
N ASP A 199 -8.87 -18.17 11.61
CA ASP A 199 -8.95 -17.00 10.74
C ASP A 199 -9.04 -15.68 11.50
N GLN A 200 -9.22 -15.72 12.83
CA GLN A 200 -9.30 -14.54 13.66
C GLN A 200 -8.01 -13.73 13.60
N VAL A 201 -8.14 -12.41 13.58
CA VAL A 201 -7.00 -11.51 13.41
C VAL A 201 -6.33 -11.25 14.75
N VAL A 202 -5.00 -11.36 14.77
CA VAL A 202 -4.15 -10.90 15.87
C VAL A 202 -3.32 -9.70 15.40
N PHE A 203 -3.42 -8.59 16.12
CA PHE A 203 -2.62 -7.38 15.92
C PHE A 203 -1.51 -7.35 16.94
N VAL A 204 -0.27 -7.16 16.49
CA VAL A 204 0.90 -7.01 17.36
C VAL A 204 1.51 -5.65 17.07
N ALA A 205 1.61 -4.79 18.08
CA ALA A 205 2.02 -3.41 17.91
C ALA A 205 3.05 -3.00 18.95
N ALA A 206 3.99 -2.17 18.54
CA ALA A 206 4.87 -1.40 19.43
C ALA A 206 4.27 0.00 19.63
N VAL A 207 4.06 0.40 20.88
CA VAL A 207 3.54 1.72 21.25
C VAL A 207 4.55 2.42 22.15
N ARG A 208 4.58 3.75 22.17
CA ARG A 208 5.36 4.50 23.16
C ARG A 208 4.87 4.16 24.58
N ASP A 209 5.78 4.08 25.54
CA ASP A 209 5.40 3.83 26.94
C ASP A 209 4.60 5.00 27.56
N SER A 210 4.81 6.21 27.05
CA SER A 210 4.13 7.43 27.49
C SER A 210 3.37 8.10 26.35
N GLY A 211 2.25 8.73 26.70
CA GLY A 211 1.33 9.38 25.76
C GLY A 211 0.15 8.49 25.35
N PRO A 212 -0.75 9.00 24.49
CA PRO A 212 -1.84 8.20 23.94
C PRO A 212 -1.27 7.01 23.13
N PRO A 213 -1.92 5.83 23.18
CA PRO A 213 -1.40 4.61 22.54
C PRO A 213 -1.56 4.68 21.02
N MET A 214 -0.64 5.40 20.38
CA MET A 214 -0.45 5.37 18.94
C MET A 214 0.64 4.34 18.62
N PRO A 215 0.36 3.37 17.73
CA PRO A 215 1.35 2.39 17.33
C PRO A 215 2.44 3.05 16.49
N LEU A 216 3.69 2.81 16.87
CA LEU A 216 4.88 3.17 16.09
C LEU A 216 5.05 2.18 14.95
N ALA A 217 4.98 0.88 15.29
CA ALA A 217 5.07 -0.23 14.35
C ALA A 217 3.99 -1.25 14.65
N ALA A 218 3.42 -1.89 13.62
CA ALA A 218 2.37 -2.89 13.79
C ALA A 218 2.38 -3.98 12.72
N LYS A 219 2.07 -5.21 13.14
CA LYS A 219 1.81 -6.36 12.27
C LYS A 219 0.42 -6.93 12.49
N LYS A 220 -0.15 -7.42 11.39
CA LYS A 220 -1.38 -8.20 11.37
C LYS A 220 -1.03 -9.65 11.04
N ILE A 221 -1.43 -10.57 11.90
CA ILE A 221 -1.24 -12.02 11.75
C ILE A 221 -2.56 -12.76 11.97
N GLN A 222 -2.64 -14.03 11.60
CA GLN A 222 -3.81 -14.88 11.87
C GLN A 222 -3.59 -15.71 13.14
N ALA A 223 -4.64 -15.88 13.94
CA ALA A 223 -4.57 -16.64 15.20
C ALA A 223 -4.16 -18.11 14.98
N GLY A 224 -4.49 -18.70 13.83
CA GLY A 224 -4.06 -20.04 13.44
C GLY A 224 -2.55 -20.18 13.19
N GLN A 225 -1.80 -19.09 13.13
CA GLN A 225 -0.34 -19.10 13.01
C GLN A 225 0.36 -19.14 14.38
N LEU A 226 -0.37 -18.96 15.48
CA LEU A 226 0.19 -18.93 16.83
C LEU A 226 0.45 -20.36 17.36
N PRO A 227 1.54 -20.58 18.12
CA PRO A 227 2.58 -19.61 18.50
C PRO A 227 3.53 -19.27 17.35
N ILE A 228 3.94 -17.99 17.26
CA ILE A 228 4.84 -17.49 16.20
C ILE A 228 5.90 -16.55 16.76
N SER A 229 7.06 -16.50 16.10
CA SER A 229 8.07 -15.47 16.33
C SER A 229 8.06 -14.47 15.18
N ILE A 230 7.87 -13.19 15.49
CA ILE A 230 7.90 -12.08 14.52
C ILE A 230 8.97 -11.08 14.92
N ILE A 231 9.40 -10.26 13.95
CA ILE A 231 10.26 -9.11 14.20
C ILE A 231 9.44 -7.85 13.95
N LEU A 232 9.52 -6.87 14.84
CA LEU A 232 9.03 -5.51 14.61
C LEU A 232 10.23 -4.60 14.39
N SER A 233 10.24 -3.86 13.28
CA SER A 233 11.27 -2.86 12.96
C SER A 233 10.66 -1.59 12.39
N ASP A 234 11.49 -0.65 11.95
CA ASP A 234 11.05 0.56 11.26
C ASP A 234 10.31 0.29 9.94
N GLU A 235 10.49 -0.89 9.32
CA GLU A 235 9.74 -1.32 8.13
C GLU A 235 8.24 -1.50 8.40
N ASP A 236 7.89 -1.73 9.68
CA ASP A 236 6.54 -1.97 10.14
C ASP A 236 5.86 -0.68 10.62
N ALA A 237 6.48 0.48 10.36
CA ALA A 237 6.00 1.77 10.83
C ALA A 237 4.59 2.09 10.30
N VAL A 238 3.71 2.54 11.20
CA VAL A 238 2.32 2.87 10.86
C VAL A 238 2.20 4.27 10.25
N MET A 239 3.15 5.16 10.54
CA MET A 239 3.19 6.53 10.02
C MET A 239 4.62 6.92 9.63
N PRO A 240 4.83 7.59 8.48
CA PRO A 240 6.14 8.13 8.10
C PRO A 240 6.65 9.14 9.14
N GLY A 241 7.93 9.03 9.54
CA GLY A 241 8.55 9.90 10.54
C GLY A 241 8.20 9.59 12.00
N GLN A 242 7.54 8.45 12.27
CA GLN A 242 7.23 7.93 13.60
C GLN A 242 7.64 6.46 13.72
N GLU A 243 8.88 6.18 13.36
CA GLU A 243 9.44 4.84 13.33
C GLU A 243 9.73 4.30 14.74
N LEU A 244 9.95 2.99 14.85
CA LEU A 244 10.28 2.32 16.11
C LEU A 244 11.59 2.86 16.70
N SER A 245 12.58 3.11 15.83
CA SER A 245 13.88 3.66 16.19
C SER A 245 13.81 5.08 16.77
N SER A 246 12.72 5.83 16.51
CA SER A 246 12.51 7.18 17.07
C SER A 246 12.16 7.17 18.56
N ALA A 247 11.76 6.02 19.12
CA ALA A 247 11.37 5.87 20.51
C ALA A 247 12.51 5.31 21.38
N LYS A 248 12.54 5.76 22.64
CA LYS A 248 13.48 5.25 23.66
C LYS A 248 12.84 4.14 24.49
N ASP A 249 11.61 4.38 24.93
CA ASP A 249 10.84 3.50 25.79
C ASP A 249 9.54 3.13 25.08
N ILE A 250 9.30 1.83 24.93
CA ILE A 250 8.11 1.29 24.28
C ILE A 250 7.43 0.23 25.14
N LYS A 251 6.22 -0.11 24.77
CA LYS A 251 5.53 -1.34 25.17
C LYS A 251 5.09 -2.09 23.92
N LEU A 252 5.07 -3.41 24.01
CA LEU A 252 4.47 -4.26 23.01
C LEU A 252 3.08 -4.67 23.46
N VAL A 253 2.14 -4.61 22.53
CA VAL A 253 0.75 -5.02 22.73
C VAL A 253 0.42 -6.06 21.68
N ALA A 254 -0.11 -7.21 22.11
CA ALA A 254 -0.70 -8.19 21.21
C ALA A 254 -2.18 -8.33 21.53
N ARG A 255 -3.02 -8.30 20.49
CA ARG A 255 -4.48 -8.34 20.61
C ARG A 255 -5.10 -9.30 19.62
N LEU A 256 -5.87 -10.26 20.10
CA LEU A 256 -6.81 -11.06 19.34
C LEU A 256 -8.13 -10.27 19.21
N SER A 257 -8.44 -9.82 18.00
CA SER A 257 -9.59 -8.97 17.70
C SER A 257 -10.84 -9.79 17.41
N ILE A 258 -11.96 -9.47 18.06
CA ILE A 258 -13.26 -10.12 17.77
C ILE A 258 -13.93 -9.55 16.52
N SER A 259 -13.66 -8.30 16.18
CA SER A 259 -14.30 -7.58 15.06
C SER A 259 -13.43 -7.51 13.81
N GLY A 260 -12.17 -7.95 13.90
CA GLY A 260 -11.16 -7.80 12.84
C GLY A 260 -10.58 -6.40 12.73
N SER A 261 -10.99 -5.46 13.61
CA SER A 261 -10.45 -4.10 13.68
C SER A 261 -9.22 -4.01 14.59
N ALA A 262 -8.27 -3.14 14.21
CA ALA A 262 -7.12 -2.80 15.04
C ALA A 262 -7.49 -1.94 16.26
N THR A 263 -8.63 -1.26 16.22
CA THR A 263 -9.15 -0.45 17.33
C THR A 263 -9.59 -1.37 18.47
N PRO A 264 -9.15 -1.13 19.73
CA PRO A 264 -9.57 -1.96 20.86
C PRO A 264 -11.08 -1.94 21.08
N GLN A 265 -11.69 -3.11 21.28
CA GLN A 265 -13.10 -3.27 21.59
C GLN A 265 -13.33 -4.17 22.81
N SER A 266 -14.46 -3.95 23.50
CA SER A 266 -14.89 -4.84 24.59
C SER A 266 -15.06 -6.27 24.03
N GLY A 267 -14.48 -7.24 24.73
CA GLY A 267 -14.47 -8.64 24.32
C GLY A 267 -13.22 -9.10 23.57
N ASP A 268 -12.34 -8.20 23.14
CA ASP A 268 -11.01 -8.55 22.63
C ASP A 268 -10.17 -9.22 23.71
N TRP A 269 -9.23 -10.09 23.32
CA TRP A 269 -8.20 -10.59 24.22
C TRP A 269 -6.89 -9.90 23.92
N GLU A 270 -6.20 -9.41 24.94
CA GLU A 270 -4.94 -8.69 24.77
C GLU A 270 -3.92 -9.04 25.84
N THR A 271 -2.68 -8.68 25.58
CA THR A 271 -1.58 -8.67 26.55
C THR A 271 -0.70 -7.46 26.26
N THR A 272 -0.01 -6.97 27.29
CA THR A 272 0.90 -5.83 27.17
C THR A 272 2.19 -6.16 27.92
N SER A 273 3.33 -5.93 27.28
CA SER A 273 4.63 -6.13 27.91
C SER A 273 4.91 -5.10 29.01
N LYS A 274 5.96 -5.34 29.78
CA LYS A 274 6.63 -4.28 30.54
C LYS A 274 7.26 -3.26 29.58
N THR A 275 7.62 -2.10 30.11
CA THR A 275 8.40 -1.10 29.37
C THR A 275 9.72 -1.71 28.91
N ILE A 276 9.99 -1.62 27.62
CA ILE A 276 11.20 -2.08 26.96
C ILE A 276 12.00 -0.84 26.56
N LYS A 277 13.29 -0.85 26.88
CA LYS A 277 14.22 0.18 26.43
C LYS A 277 14.84 -0.29 25.13
N LEU A 278 14.61 0.44 24.04
CA LEU A 278 15.25 0.16 22.76
C LEU A 278 16.76 0.46 22.89
N THR A 279 17.54 -0.59 23.15
CA THR A 279 19.01 -0.56 23.14
C THR A 279 19.53 -1.18 21.83
N GLU A 280 20.85 -1.22 21.64
CA GLU A 280 21.48 -1.82 20.44
C GLU A 280 21.39 -3.36 20.42
N GLU A 281 21.01 -3.99 21.52
CA GLU A 281 20.81 -5.44 21.60
C GLU A 281 19.38 -5.84 21.18
N THR A 282 19.27 -6.89 20.37
CA THR A 282 17.99 -7.44 19.92
C THR A 282 17.33 -8.21 21.07
N GLU A 283 16.52 -7.51 21.88
CA GLU A 283 15.75 -8.16 22.94
C GLU A 283 14.64 -9.05 22.35
N THR A 284 14.55 -10.29 22.84
CA THR A 284 13.42 -11.19 22.54
C THR A 284 12.38 -11.03 23.64
N VAL A 285 11.15 -10.71 23.27
CA VAL A 285 10.04 -10.49 24.22
C VAL A 285 8.92 -11.47 23.95
N SER A 286 8.53 -12.23 24.97
CA SER A 286 7.39 -13.15 24.89
C SER A 286 6.09 -12.44 25.32
N LEU A 287 5.07 -12.57 24.49
CA LEU A 287 3.70 -12.08 24.71
C LEU A 287 2.74 -13.28 24.71
N VAL A 288 2.03 -13.46 25.82
CA VAL A 288 0.97 -14.46 25.94
C VAL A 288 -0.35 -13.71 26.04
N ILE A 289 -1.20 -13.82 25.02
CA ILE A 289 -2.53 -13.20 25.01
C ILE A 289 -3.41 -13.99 26.00
N ASP A 290 -3.83 -13.33 27.09
CA ASP A 290 -4.50 -13.97 28.22
C ASP A 290 -5.54 -13.09 28.94
N GLN A 291 -5.62 -11.79 28.63
CA GLN A 291 -6.53 -10.87 29.32
C GLN A 291 -7.70 -10.44 28.41
N LYS A 292 -8.93 -10.74 28.82
CA LYS A 292 -10.13 -10.25 28.14
C LYS A 292 -10.40 -8.79 28.50
N ARG A 293 -10.60 -7.96 27.49
CA ARG A 293 -10.98 -6.56 27.62
C ARG A 293 -12.44 -6.45 28.07
N PRO A 294 -12.73 -5.71 29.16
CA PRO A 294 -14.10 -5.54 29.67
C PRO A 294 -14.98 -4.74 28.70
#